data_AF-A0A0V0SW59-F1
#
_entry.id   AF-A0A0V0SW59-F1
#
_cell.length_a   1.000
_cell.length_b   1.000
_cell.length_c   1.000
_cell.angle_alpha   90.00
_cell.angle_beta   90.00
_cell.angle_gamma   90.00
#
_symmetry.space_group_name_H-M   'P 1'
#
loop_
_entity.id
_entity.type
_entity.pdbx_description
1 polymer ?
#
loop_
_entity_poly.entity_id
_entity_poly.type
_entity_poly.pdbx_seq_one_letter_code
_entity_poly.pdbx_strand_id
1 'polypeptide(L)'
;LITGFIEQFSERLLEYLDVNGTAPKNIIVYRDGVSEGQFMQVLEEELPALRRACKSFATNYRPLITFIVVQKRHHARFFCCDEAAARGRGKNIPAGTVIDRVVTSPDE
;
A
#
# COMPACT_ATOMS: atom_id res chain seq x y z
N LEU A 1 7.18 13.04 -5.21
CA LEU A 1 7.62 11.76 -5.79
C LEU A 1 8.79 11.19 -5.02
N ILE A 2 8.85 9.86 -4.86
CA ILE A 2 10.00 9.18 -4.25
C ILE A 2 11.17 9.22 -5.23
N THR A 3 12.20 10.00 -4.91
CA THR A 3 13.46 10.01 -5.67
C THR A 3 14.21 8.69 -5.49
N GLY A 4 14.77 8.13 -6.56
CA GLY A 4 15.52 6.87 -6.50
C GLY A 4 14.66 5.60 -6.35
N PHE A 5 13.34 5.72 -6.45
CA PHE A 5 12.41 4.60 -6.27
C PHE A 5 12.72 3.39 -7.16
N ILE A 6 13.08 3.62 -8.43
CA ILE A 6 13.40 2.55 -9.40
C ILE A 6 14.63 1.75 -8.97
N GLU A 7 15.69 2.44 -8.54
CA GLU A 7 16.96 1.82 -8.13
C GLU A 7 16.75 1.00 -6.86
N GLN A 8 16.16 1.62 -5.83
CA GLN A 8 15.84 0.96 -4.57
C GLN A 8 14.96 -0.27 -4.78
N PHE A 9 13.95 -0.19 -5.66
CA PHE A 9 13.08 -1.33 -5.94
C PHE A 9 13.80 -2.46 -6.68
N SER A 10 14.69 -2.12 -7.61
CA SER A 10 15.48 -3.09 -8.36
C SER A 10 16.43 -3.86 -7.44
N GLU A 11 17.07 -3.17 -6.49
CA GLU A 11 17.90 -3.81 -5.46
C GLU A 11 17.11 -4.83 -4.63
N ARG A 12 15.89 -4.48 -4.19
CA ARG A 12 15.05 -5.41 -3.41
C ARG A 12 14.61 -6.62 -4.24
N LEU A 13 14.39 -6.46 -5.54
CA LEU A 13 14.09 -7.58 -6.43
C LEU A 13 15.27 -8.53 -6.59
N LEU A 14 16.49 -8.00 -6.69
CA LEU A 14 17.73 -8.79 -6.73
C LEU A 14 17.92 -9.54 -5.40
N GLU A 15 17.80 -8.85 -4.27
CA GLU A 15 17.92 -9.46 -2.94
C GLU A 15 16.89 -10.58 -2.73
N TYR A 16 15.65 -10.38 -3.17
CA TYR A 16 14.63 -11.43 -3.14
C TYR A 16 15.02 -12.63 -4.01
N LEU A 17 15.51 -12.39 -5.23
CA LEU A 17 15.94 -13.43 -6.15
C LEU A 17 17.10 -14.24 -5.56
N ASP A 18 18.09 -13.57 -4.96
CA ASP A 18 19.26 -14.20 -4.37
C ASP A 18 18.89 -15.14 -3.22
N VAL A 19 17.93 -14.72 -2.38
CA VAL A 19 17.46 -15.53 -1.24
C VAL A 19 16.53 -16.66 -1.65
N ASN A 20 15.63 -16.42 -2.62
CA ASN A 20 14.54 -17.35 -2.94
C ASN A 20 14.80 -18.17 -4.22
N GLY A 21 15.86 -17.88 -4.97
CA GLY A 21 16.20 -18.49 -6.26
C GLY A 21 15.22 -18.17 -7.40
N THR A 22 14.16 -17.41 -7.12
CA THR A 22 13.16 -17.00 -8.12
C THR A 22 12.68 -15.57 -7.85
N ALA A 23 12.34 -14.84 -8.91
CA ALA A 23 11.76 -13.50 -8.79
C ALA A 23 10.28 -13.60 -8.33
N PRO A 24 9.78 -12.63 -7.54
CA PRO A 24 8.43 -12.71 -7.00
C PRO A 24 7.37 -12.58 -8.10
N LYS A 25 6.36 -13.46 -8.11
CA LYS A 25 5.27 -13.39 -9.09
C LYS A 25 4.22 -12.33 -8.75
N ASN A 26 4.09 -12.01 -7.46
CA ASN A 26 3.13 -11.06 -6.90
C ASN A 26 3.87 -10.06 -6.02
N ILE A 27 3.54 -8.78 -6.17
CA ILE A 27 4.12 -7.67 -5.43
C ILE A 27 2.98 -6.85 -4.82
N ILE A 28 2.99 -6.70 -3.51
CA ILE A 28 2.05 -5.83 -2.79
C ILE A 28 2.85 -4.65 -2.26
N VAL A 29 2.47 -3.43 -2.65
CA VAL A 29 3.09 -2.19 -2.20
C VAL A 29 2.15 -1.46 -1.27
N TYR A 30 2.59 -1.21 -0.04
CA TYR A 30 1.90 -0.33 0.90
C TYR A 30 2.55 1.05 0.86
N ARG A 31 1.84 2.04 0.34
CA ARG A 31 2.33 3.41 0.15
C ARG A 31 1.74 4.34 1.21
N ASP A 32 2.51 4.60 2.27
CA ASP A 32 2.17 5.56 3.33
C ASP A 32 2.64 6.97 2.99
N GLY A 33 1.97 8.01 3.50
CA GLY A 33 2.41 9.41 3.37
C GLY A 33 1.96 10.09 2.07
N VAL A 34 0.73 9.82 1.64
CA VAL A 34 0.07 10.46 0.49
C VAL A 34 -1.24 11.07 0.97
N SER A 35 -1.55 12.30 0.56
CA SER A 35 -2.89 12.88 0.77
C SER A 35 -3.82 12.52 -0.39
N GLU A 36 -5.14 12.57 -0.15
CA GLU A 36 -6.16 12.26 -1.16
C GLU A 36 -5.96 13.01 -2.48
N GLY A 37 -5.64 14.32 -2.42
CA GLY A 37 -5.36 15.13 -3.61
C GLY A 37 -4.11 14.73 -4.40
N GLN A 38 -3.29 13.82 -3.89
CA GLN A 38 -2.09 13.30 -4.54
C GLN A 38 -2.27 11.86 -5.08
N PHE A 39 -3.44 11.25 -4.90
CA PHE A 39 -3.68 9.86 -5.32
C PHE A 39 -3.46 9.67 -6.82
N MET A 40 -3.98 10.59 -7.64
CA MET A 40 -3.76 10.55 -9.09
C MET A 40 -2.29 10.68 -9.46
N GLN A 41 -1.56 11.59 -8.82
CA GLN A 41 -0.13 11.75 -9.07
C GLN A 41 0.65 10.46 -8.74
N VAL A 42 0.36 9.83 -7.60
CA VAL A 42 1.01 8.56 -7.23
C VAL A 42 0.67 7.45 -8.23
N LEU A 43 -0.59 7.37 -8.66
CA LEU A 43 -1.03 6.40 -9.65
C LEU A 43 -0.36 6.60 -11.01
N GLU A 44 -0.20 7.84 -11.47
CA GLU A 44 0.34 8.17 -12.79
C GLU A 44 1.88 8.17 -12.84
N GLU A 45 2.55 8.34 -11.70
CA GLU A 45 4.00 8.48 -11.66
C GLU A 45 4.69 7.28 -10.98
N GLU A 46 4.26 6.88 -9.78
CA GLU A 46 4.94 5.84 -8.99
C GLU A 46 4.64 4.43 -9.52
N LEU A 47 3.38 4.13 -9.86
CA LEU A 47 3.03 2.81 -10.41
C LEU A 47 3.69 2.53 -11.77
N PRO A 48 3.74 3.48 -12.73
CA PRO A 48 4.53 3.29 -13.94
C PRO A 48 6.03 3.20 -13.68
N ALA A 49 6.57 3.93 -12.70
CA ALA A 49 7.97 3.79 -12.30
C ALA A 49 8.27 2.37 -11.78
N LEU A 50 7.37 1.81 -10.96
CA LEU A 50 7.46 0.44 -10.48
C LEU A 50 7.50 -0.57 -11.63
N ARG A 51 6.58 -0.41 -12.60
CA ARG A 51 6.54 -1.26 -13.80
C ARG A 51 7.81 -1.15 -14.64
N ARG A 52 8.38 0.06 -14.76
CA ARG A 52 9.67 0.27 -15.43
C ARG A 52 10.80 -0.45 -14.70
N ALA A 53 10.85 -0.38 -13.37
CA ALA A 53 11.84 -1.11 -12.58
C ALA A 53 11.77 -2.63 -12.83
N CYS A 54 10.56 -3.22 -12.82
CA CYS A 54 10.38 -4.63 -13.15
C CYS A 54 10.87 -4.98 -14.56
N LYS A 55 10.58 -4.13 -15.56
CA LYS A 55 11.03 -4.36 -16.93
C LYS A 55 12.55 -4.24 -17.08
N SER A 56 13.18 -3.32 -16.35
CA SER A 56 14.64 -3.16 -16.30
C SER A 56 15.34 -4.33 -15.61
N PHE A 57 14.67 -4.96 -14.63
CA PHE A 57 15.18 -6.16 -13.94
C PHE A 57 15.28 -7.37 -14.87
N ALA A 58 14.24 -7.62 -15.69
CA ALA A 58 14.30 -8.63 -16.75
C ALA A 58 13.26 -8.36 -17.85
N THR A 59 13.63 -8.58 -19.11
CA THR A 59 12.85 -8.23 -20.32
C THR A 59 11.40 -8.71 -20.30
N ASN A 60 11.13 -9.89 -19.74
CA ASN A 60 9.80 -10.51 -19.67
C ASN A 60 9.21 -10.57 -18.25
N TYR A 61 9.80 -9.88 -17.29
CA TYR A 61 9.32 -9.90 -15.91
C TYR A 61 8.14 -8.93 -15.73
N ARG A 62 6.95 -9.51 -15.59
CA ARG A 62 5.68 -8.78 -15.42
C ARG A 62 4.91 -9.37 -14.24
N PRO A 63 5.30 -9.05 -13.00
CA PRO A 63 4.59 -9.53 -11.81
C PRO A 63 3.20 -8.90 -11.71
N LEU A 64 2.29 -9.56 -11.01
CA LEU A 64 1.04 -8.95 -10.56
C LEU A 64 1.36 -7.93 -9.47
N ILE A 65 0.87 -6.70 -9.62
CA ILE A 65 1.13 -5.60 -8.68
C ILE A 65 -0.18 -5.15 -8.06
N THR A 66 -0.23 -5.19 -6.73
CA THR A 66 -1.28 -4.56 -5.93
C THR A 66 -0.67 -3.35 -5.23
N PHE A 67 -1.23 -2.16 -5.46
CA PHE A 67 -0.74 -0.91 -4.89
C PHE A 67 -1.79 -0.36 -3.92
N ILE A 68 -1.45 -0.29 -2.64
CA ILE A 68 -2.36 0.08 -1.56
C ILE A 68 -1.86 1.37 -0.93
N VAL A 69 -2.60 2.46 -1.09
CA VAL A 69 -2.28 3.72 -0.39
C VAL A 69 -2.77 3.61 1.05
N VAL A 70 -1.89 3.93 1.99
CA VAL A 70 -2.17 3.88 3.44
C VAL A 70 -2.21 5.30 3.97
N GLN A 71 -3.34 5.70 4.55
CA GLN A 71 -3.51 7.02 5.14
C GLN A 71 -3.74 6.88 6.65
N LYS A 72 -2.73 7.20 7.47
CA LYS A 72 -2.85 7.17 8.94
C LYS A 72 -3.33 8.50 9.53
N ARG A 73 -3.07 9.60 8.83
CA ARG A 73 -3.36 10.97 9.28
C ARG A 73 -4.60 11.50 8.57
N HIS A 74 -5.77 11.05 9.01
CA HIS A 74 -7.07 11.50 8.52
C HIS A 74 -8.01 11.90 9.67
N HIS A 75 -9.13 12.51 9.31
CA HIS A 75 -10.13 13.00 10.27
C HIS A 75 -11.25 11.99 10.57
N ALA A 76 -11.33 10.85 9.87
CA ALA A 76 -12.27 9.79 10.22
C ALA A 76 -12.00 9.24 11.64
N ARG A 77 -13.07 9.04 12.41
CA ARG A 77 -13.07 8.52 13.78
C ARG A 77 -14.20 7.51 13.93
N PHE A 78 -13.91 6.40 14.59
CA PHE A 78 -14.85 5.30 14.78
C PHE A 78 -14.94 4.93 16.25
N PHE A 79 -16.14 4.55 16.69
CA PHE A 79 -16.46 4.26 18.08
C PHE A 79 -17.28 2.97 18.15
N CYS A 80 -17.14 2.21 19.23
CA CYS A 80 -18.01 1.06 19.48
C CYS A 80 -19.43 1.54 19.79
N CYS A 81 -20.43 0.94 19.14
CA CYS A 81 -21.83 1.18 19.51
C CYS A 81 -22.16 0.58 20.89
N ASP A 82 -21.54 -0.57 21.21
CA ASP A 82 -21.60 -1.20 22.52
C ASP A 82 -20.33 -0.88 23.31
N GLU A 83 -20.48 -0.21 24.46
CA GLU A 83 -19.34 0.13 25.32
C GLU A 83 -18.62 -1.11 25.88
N ALA A 84 -19.30 -2.24 26.03
CA ALA A 84 -18.68 -3.48 26.52
C ALA A 84 -17.65 -4.06 25.54
N ALA A 85 -17.79 -3.75 24.24
CA ALA A 85 -16.84 -4.15 23.22
C ALA A 85 -15.57 -3.26 23.17
N ALA A 86 -15.61 -2.08 23.78
CA ALA A 86 -14.51 -1.13 23.77
C ALA A 86 -13.28 -1.63 24.55
N ARG A 87 -12.09 -1.13 24.18
CA ARG A 87 -10.81 -1.54 24.76
C ARG A 87 -10.04 -0.39 25.41
N GLY A 88 -9.50 -0.67 26.59
CA GLY A 88 -8.68 0.25 27.37
C GLY A 88 -9.44 1.45 27.92
N ARG A 89 -8.73 2.33 28.63
CA ARG A 89 -9.31 3.54 29.25
C ARG A 89 -9.87 4.52 28.22
N GLY A 90 -9.29 4.55 27.02
CA GLY A 90 -9.71 5.41 25.92
C GLY A 90 -10.97 4.94 25.19
N LYS A 91 -11.56 3.79 25.57
CA LYS A 91 -12.73 3.18 24.91
C LYS A 91 -12.58 3.06 23.38
N ASN A 92 -11.39 2.65 22.92
CA ASN A 92 -11.13 2.47 21.48
C ASN A 92 -11.79 1.20 20.94
N ILE A 93 -11.97 1.17 19.63
CA ILE A 93 -12.37 -0.03 18.89
C ILE A 93 -11.34 -1.17 19.07
N PRO A 94 -11.77 -2.45 19.03
CA PRO A 94 -10.85 -3.58 19.14
C PRO A 94 -9.91 -3.66 17.92
N ALA A 95 -8.70 -4.20 18.14
CA ALA A 95 -7.77 -4.48 17.05
C ALA A 95 -8.38 -5.49 16.06
N GLY A 96 -8.19 -5.24 14.77
CA GLY A 96 -8.81 -6.03 13.70
C GLY A 96 -10.21 -5.57 13.29
N THR A 97 -10.71 -4.44 13.81
CA THR A 97 -11.93 -3.81 13.29
C THR A 97 -11.72 -3.36 11.84
N VAL A 98 -12.57 -3.81 10.93
CA VAL A 98 -12.58 -3.43 9.50
C VAL A 98 -13.90 -2.73 9.19
N ILE A 99 -13.82 -1.61 8.47
CA ILE A 99 -14.96 -0.83 8.01
C ILE A 99 -14.79 -0.65 6.50
N ASP A 100 -15.59 -1.40 5.74
CA ASP A 100 -15.55 -1.47 4.26
C ASP A 100 -16.87 -1.04 3.62
N ARG A 101 -17.78 -0.43 4.40
CA ARG A 101 -19.13 -0.04 3.97
C ARG A 101 -19.52 1.29 4.57
N VAL A 102 -20.51 1.94 3.95
CA VAL A 102 -21.24 3.14 4.40
C VAL A 102 -20.41 4.43 4.38
N VAL A 103 -19.20 4.41 4.92
CA VAL A 103 -18.31 5.57 5.11
C VAL A 103 -17.03 5.47 4.27
N THR A 104 -17.08 4.66 3.23
CA THR A 104 -16.03 4.46 2.21
C THR A 104 -16.32 5.30 0.97
N SER A 105 -15.39 5.35 0.03
CA SER A 105 -15.63 5.99 -1.27
C SER A 105 -16.82 5.33 -1.99
N PRO A 106 -17.75 6.10 -2.58
CA PRO A 106 -18.83 5.53 -3.39
C PRO A 106 -18.34 4.98 -4.73
N ASP A 107 -17.20 5.48 -5.22
CA ASP A 107 -16.63 5.20 -6.54
C ASP A 107 -15.42 4.25 -6.48
N GLU A 108 -15.23 3.53 -5.36
CA GLU A 108 -14.32 2.37 -5.29
C GLU A 108 -14.95 1.11 -5.89
#